data_AF-U2IVY1-F1
#
_entry.id   AF-U2IVY1-F1
#
_cell.length_a   1.000
_cell.length_b   1.000
_cell.length_c   1.000
_cell.angle_alpha   90.00
_cell.angle_beta   90.00
_cell.angle_gamma   90.00
#
_symmetry.space_group_name_H-M   'P 1'
#
loop_
_entity.id
_entity.type
_entity.pdbx_description
1 polymer ?
#
loop_
_entity_poly.entity_id
_entity_poly.type
_entity_poly.pdbx_seq_one_letter_code
_entity_poly.pdbx_strand_id
1 'polypeptide(L)' 'SIHCNFNTYPYAVTTYAREFIVRQSNVTERSLVTTCTLQNSVRSDNNPQGFLMENFLVKENRDIQTYKR' A
#
# COMPACT_ATOMS: atom_id res chain seq x y z
N SER A 1 8.86 -0.14 1.24
CA SER A 1 8.90 -0.81 2.56
C SER A 1 7.50 -0.81 3.17
N ILE A 2 7.25 -1.65 4.17
CA ILE A 2 5.99 -1.69 4.91
C ILE A 2 6.33 -1.57 6.40
N HIS A 3 5.64 -0.67 7.11
CA HIS A 3 5.75 -0.52 8.54
C HIS A 3 4.42 -0.91 9.19
N CYS A 4 4.45 -1.93 10.05
CA CYS A 4 3.29 -2.42 10.78
C CYS A 4 3.54 -2.28 12.29
N ASN A 5 2.63 -1.62 12.99
CA ASN A 5 2.66 -1.57 14.45
C ASN A 5 1.72 -2.63 15.03
N PHE A 6 2.31 -3.73 15.53
CA PHE A 6 1.57 -4.82 16.19
C PHE A 6 1.39 -4.63 17.71
N ASN A 7 1.90 -3.53 18.28
CA ASN A 7 1.82 -3.29 19.73
C ASN A 7 0.47 -2.69 20.15
N THR A 8 -0.37 -2.26 19.21
CA THR A 8 -1.65 -1.60 19.49
C THR A 8 -2.69 -2.07 18.49
N TYR A 9 -3.83 -2.55 19.00
CA TYR A 9 -4.96 -2.98 18.18
C TYR A 9 -5.96 -1.81 17.98
N PRO A 10 -6.49 -1.59 16.76
CA PRO A 10 -6.18 -2.29 15.50
C PRO A 10 -4.80 -1.92 14.96
N TYR A 11 -4.14 -2.83 14.23
CA TYR A 11 -2.74 -2.68 13.85
C TYR A 11 -2.58 -1.65 12.73
N ALA A 12 -1.94 -0.53 13.04
CA ALA A 12 -1.68 0.51 12.04
C ALA A 12 -0.58 0.06 11.07
N VAL A 13 -0.83 0.25 9.78
CA VAL A 13 0.10 -0.09 8.70
C VAL A 13 0.32 1.11 7.80
N THR A 14 1.59 1.37 7.46
CA THR A 14 1.99 2.34 6.43
C THR A 14 2.85 1.66 5.38
N THR A 15 2.48 1.79 4.12
CA THR A 15 3.23 1.25 2.97
C THR A 15 3.87 2.41 2.22
N TYR A 16 5.17 2.30 1.97
CA TYR A 16 5.95 3.21 1.14
C TYR A 16 6.35 2.48 -0.15
N ALA A 17 5.85 2.94 -1.28
CA ALA A 17 6.03 2.32 -2.58
C ALA A 17 6.41 3.34 -3.67
N ARG A 18 6.91 2.82 -4.78
CA ARG A 18 7.20 3.56 -6.01
C ARG A 18 6.38 2.91 -7.12
N GLU A 19 5.45 3.65 -7.69
CA GLU A 19 4.56 3.17 -8.74
C GLU A 19 5.11 3.55 -10.11
N PHE A 20 5.03 2.63 -11.07
CA PHE A 20 5.47 2.86 -12.45
C PHE A 20 4.27 2.74 -13.40
N ILE A 21 3.89 3.86 -14.01
CA ILE A 21 2.89 3.90 -15.06
C ILE A 21 3.61 3.80 -16.39
N VAL A 22 3.60 2.59 -16.96
CA VAL A 22 4.24 2.31 -18.26
C VAL A 22 3.25 2.56 -19.39
N ARG A 23 3.70 3.30 -20.41
CA ARG A 23 3.02 3.51 -21.69
C ARG A 23 3.98 3.19 -22.83
N GLN A 24 3.50 3.25 -24.07
CA GLN A 24 4.31 2.91 -25.24
C GLN A 24 5.55 3.81 -25.37
N SER A 25 5.42 5.12 -25.12
CA SER A 25 6.48 6.11 -25.37
C SER A 25 7.18 6.63 -24.11
N ASN A 26 6.61 6.40 -22.92
CA ASN A 26 7.16 6.91 -21.68
C ASN A 26 6.85 6.03 -20.47
N VAL A 27 7.63 6.24 -19.42
CA VAL A 27 7.40 5.70 -18.08
C VAL A 27 7.27 6.89 -17.13
N THR A 28 6.19 6.92 -16.37
CA THR A 28 6.01 7.88 -15.28
C THR A 28 6.15 7.15 -13.95
N GLU A 29 6.97 7.69 -13.09
CA GLU A 29 7.26 7.17 -11.78
C GLU A 29 6.61 8.05 -10.72
N ARG A 30 5.96 7.40 -9.74
CA ARG A 30 5.21 8.07 -8.69
C ARG A 30 5.64 7.58 -7.31
N SER A 31 5.69 8.49 -6.35
CA SER A 31 5.75 8.18 -4.93
C SER A 31 4.34 7.81 -4.47
N LEU A 32 4.19 6.64 -3.86
CA LEU A 32 2.92 6.15 -3.32
C LEU A 32 3.10 5.82 -1.84
N VAL A 33 2.37 6.53 -0.98
CA VAL A 33 2.29 6.22 0.46
C VAL A 33 0.84 5.93 0.80
N THR A 34 0.58 4.77 1.38
CA THR A 34 -0.75 4.36 1.81
C THR A 34 -0.76 3.98 3.28
N THR A 35 -1.90 4.18 3.93
CA THR A 35 -2.12 3.79 5.32
C THR A 35 -3.39 2.97 5.43
N CYS A 36 -3.40 1.98 6.32
CA CYS A 36 -4.60 1.23 6.69
C CYS A 36 -4.50 0.71 8.12
N THR A 37 -5.58 0.12 8.61
CA THR A 37 -5.61 -0.63 9.86
C THR A 37 -5.93 -2.10 9.58
N LEU A 38 -5.21 -3.03 10.21
CA LEU A 38 -5.51 -4.45 10.17
C LEU A 38 -6.27 -4.87 11.42
N GLN A 39 -7.44 -5.47 11.23
CA GLN A 39 -8.23 -6.11 12.27
C GLN A 39 -8.08 -7.63 12.17
N ASN A 40 -8.16 -8.34 13.30
CA ASN A 40 -8.17 -9.80 13.27
C ASN A 40 -9.46 -10.29 12.61
N SER A 41 -9.35 -11.29 11.74
CA SER A 41 -10.47 -11.94 11.08
C SER A 41 -10.26 -13.46 11.09
N VAL A 42 -11.35 -14.21 10.93
CA VAL A 42 -11.30 -15.67 10.91
C VAL A 42 -10.46 -16.13 9.72
N ARG A 43 -9.47 -16.99 10.00
CA ARG A 43 -8.68 -17.63 8.94
C ARG A 43 -9.53 -18.64 8.18
N SER A 44 -9.44 -18.60 6.86
CA SER A 44 -10.10 -19.52 5.96
C SER A 44 -9.26 -19.70 4.69
N ASP A 45 -9.66 -20.62 3.82
CA ASP A 45 -9.01 -20.79 2.51
C ASP A 45 -9.02 -19.49 1.69
N ASN A 46 -10.04 -18.63 1.89
CA ASN A 46 -10.18 -17.34 1.22
C ASN A 46 -9.53 -16.17 1.98
N ASN A 47 -9.13 -16.36 3.25
CA ASN A 47 -8.43 -15.37 4.07
C ASN A 47 -7.37 -16.04 4.96
N PRO A 48 -6.34 -16.68 4.39
CA PRO A 48 -5.35 -17.42 5.16
C PRO A 48 -4.55 -16.53 6.11
N GLN A 49 -4.39 -15.25 5.78
CA GLN A 49 -3.71 -14.27 6.62
C GLN A 49 -4.48 -13.95 7.91
N GLY A 50 -5.81 -14.08 7.93
CA GLY A 50 -6.63 -13.82 9.11
C GLY A 50 -6.70 -12.34 9.50
N PHE A 51 -6.60 -11.43 8.52
CA PHE A 51 -6.72 -10.00 8.74
C PHE A 51 -7.75 -9.38 7.81
N LEU A 52 -8.57 -8.47 8.35
CA LEU A 52 -9.40 -7.56 7.59
C LEU A 52 -8.67 -6.21 7.50
N MET A 53 -8.49 -5.72 6.27
CA MET A 53 -7.96 -4.37 6.06
C MET A 53 -9.11 -3.37 6.09
N GLU A 54 -8.96 -2.33 6.90
CA GLU A 54 -9.92 -1.24 7.01
C GLU A 54 -9.21 0.11 6.88
N ASN A 55 -10.01 1.17 6.67
CA ASN A 55 -9.54 2.55 6.62
C ASN A 55 -8.38 2.75 5.64
N PHE A 56 -8.43 2.07 4.49
CA PHE A 56 -7.40 2.20 3.47
C PHE A 56 -7.45 3.61 2.86
N LEU A 57 -6.33 4.31 2.97
CA LEU A 57 -6.18 5.70 2.54
C LEU A 57 -4.87 5.89 1.79
N VAL A 58 -4.93 6.64 0.69
CA VAL A 58 -3.76 7.12 -0.04
C VAL A 58 -3.31 8.45 0.56
N LYS A 59 -2.14 8.46 1.21
CA LYS A 59 -1.55 9.65 1.83
C LYS A 59 -0.71 10.46 0.84
N GLU A 60 0.01 9.78 -0.03
CA GLU A 60 0.78 10.40 -1.10
C GLU A 60 0.58 9.61 -2.38
N ASN A 61 0.31 10.33 -3.48
CA ASN A 61 0.33 9.78 -4.83
C ASN A 61 0.83 10.88 -5.77
N ARG A 62 2.15 11.02 -5.86
CA ARG A 62 2.80 12.18 -6.47
C ARG A 62 3.78 11.76 -7.54
N ASP A 63 3.75 12.41 -8.69
CA ASP A 63 4.75 12.22 -9.75
C ASP A 63 6.15 12.62 -9.26
N ILE A 64 7.12 11.72 -9.46
CA ILE A 64 8.53 11.95 -9.21
C ILE A 64 9.21 12.40 -10.50
N GLN A 65 9.03 11.62 -11.58
CA GLN A 65 9.62 11.90 -12.89
C GLN A 65 8.93 11.14 -14.01
N THR A 66 9.10 11.64 -15.24
CA THR A 66 8.70 10.96 -16.47
C THR A 66 9.86 10.94 -17.44
N TYR A 67 10.16 9.77 -18.01
CA TYR A 67 11.21 9.61 -19.02
C TYR A 67 10.71 8.80 -20.21
N LYS A 68 11.29 9.05 -21.40
CA LYS A 68 10.98 8.28 -22.61
C LYS A 68 11.57 6.89 -22.50
N ARG A 69 10.88 5.90 -23.08
CA ARG A 69 11.40 4.55 -23.23
C ARG A 69 12.23 4.44 -24.50
#